data_AF-A0A5B9M7W7-F1
#
_entry.id   AF-A0A5B9M7W7-F1
#
_cell.length_a   1.000
_cell.length_b   1.000
_cell.length_c   1.000
_cell.angle_alpha   90.00
_cell.angle_beta   90.00
_cell.angle_gamma   90.00
#
_symmetry.space_group_name_H-M   'P 1'
#
loop_
_entity.id
_entity.type
_entity.pdbx_description
1 polymer ?
#
loop_
_entity_poly.entity_id
_entity_poly.type
_entity_poly.pdbx_seq_one_letter_code
_entity_poly.pdbx_strand_id
1 'polypeptide(L)'
;MTVELWAARLPGPFRFAEHCWLLVRRGEQVDRWEVWQDADFGGDSWGHVHRNLMAPTAGIRNHPAYWLHQWHGEPADQLAQRIEDAPNSYPWCGLYRYVPGPNSNTFVQWCLEDRYRLSWRSVGAGYARRARG
;
A
#
# COMPACT_ATOMS: atom_id res chain seq x y z
N MET A 1 -13.46 -13.09 4.69
CA MET A 1 -12.52 -12.20 4.00
C MET A 1 -11.55 -11.62 5.02
N THR A 2 -10.31 -11.35 4.61
CA THR A 2 -9.34 -10.59 5.42
C THR A 2 -8.66 -9.53 4.59
N VAL A 3 -8.18 -8.48 5.25
CA VAL A 3 -7.22 -7.53 4.68
C VAL A 3 -5.95 -7.58 5.52
N GLU A 4 -4.79 -7.61 4.89
CA GLU A 4 -3.49 -7.65 5.58
C GLU A 4 -2.62 -6.48 5.19
N LEU A 5 -1.95 -5.90 6.19
CA LEU A 5 -0.90 -4.91 6.00
C LEU A 5 0.46 -5.61 6.05
N TRP A 6 1.24 -5.42 4.99
CA TRP A 6 2.57 -5.96 4.83
C TRP A 6 3.57 -4.86 4.55
N ALA A 7 4.83 -5.13 4.88
CA ALA A 7 5.93 -4.23 4.57
C ALA A 7 7.22 -4.99 4.25
N ALA A 8 8.16 -4.32 3.61
CA ALA A 8 9.54 -4.77 3.46
C ALA A 8 10.48 -3.57 3.57
N ARG A 9 11.69 -3.81 4.08
CA ARG A 9 12.71 -2.75 4.17
C ARG A 9 13.23 -2.38 2.80
N LEU A 10 13.51 -1.10 2.59
CA LEU A 10 14.17 -0.65 1.36
C LEU A 10 15.68 -0.93 1.42
N PRO A 11 16.31 -1.21 0.26
CA PRO A 11 17.76 -1.43 0.17
C PRO A 11 18.56 -0.12 0.27
N GLY A 12 19.87 -0.26 0.46
CA GLY A 12 20.83 0.85 0.33
C GLY A 12 20.67 1.94 1.40
N PRO A 13 20.81 3.24 1.04
CA PRO A 13 20.78 4.32 2.02
C PRO A 13 19.41 4.48 2.68
N PHE A 14 18.34 3.94 2.09
CA PHE A 14 16.97 4.02 2.59
C PHE A 14 16.58 2.86 3.52
N ARG A 15 17.54 2.09 4.04
CA ARG A 15 17.28 0.96 4.98
C ARG A 15 16.47 1.30 6.23
N PHE A 16 16.34 2.58 6.58
CA PHE A 16 15.50 3.05 7.69
C PHE A 16 14.02 3.18 7.30
N ALA A 17 13.71 3.21 6.00
CA ALA A 17 12.38 3.28 5.45
C ALA A 17 11.87 1.88 5.02
N GLU A 18 10.55 1.73 5.04
CA GLU A 18 9.84 0.54 4.58
C GLU A 18 8.89 0.88 3.44
N HIS A 19 8.62 -0.10 2.59
CA HIS A 19 7.58 -0.05 1.55
C HIS A 19 6.41 -0.89 2.03
N CYS A 20 5.26 -0.27 2.23
CA CYS A 20 4.04 -0.95 2.65
C CYS A 20 3.13 -1.27 1.46
N TRP A 21 2.39 -2.38 1.57
CA TRP A 21 1.30 -2.76 0.66
C TRP A 21 0.17 -3.46 1.42
N LEU A 22 -0.96 -3.63 0.74
CA LEU A 22 -2.16 -4.27 1.30
C LEU A 22 -2.49 -5.54 0.52
N LEU A 23 -2.91 -6.59 1.22
CA LEU A 23 -3.49 -7.78 0.60
C LEU A 23 -4.98 -7.86 0.92
N VAL A 24 -5.82 -8.07 -0.09
CA VAL A 24 -7.24 -8.40 0.07
C VAL A 24 -7.40 -9.90 -0.20
N ARG A 25 -7.91 -10.65 0.79
CA ARG A 25 -8.10 -12.11 0.70
C ARG A 25 -9.57 -12.50 0.74
N ARG A 26 -10.00 -13.25 -0.28
CA ARG A 26 -11.34 -13.84 -0.40
C ARG A 26 -11.25 -15.31 -0.78
N GLY A 27 -11.38 -16.19 0.22
CA GLY A 27 -11.16 -17.61 0.01
C GLY A 27 -9.72 -17.87 -0.43
N GLU A 28 -9.54 -18.47 -1.60
CA GLU A 28 -8.23 -18.72 -2.21
C GLU A 28 -7.67 -17.52 -2.99
N GLN A 29 -8.50 -16.53 -3.33
CA GLN A 29 -8.07 -15.34 -4.05
C GLN A 29 -7.31 -14.39 -3.11
N VAL A 30 -6.15 -13.91 -3.57
CA VAL A 30 -5.29 -12.97 -2.83
C VAL A 30 -4.83 -11.88 -3.79
N ASP A 31 -5.35 -10.67 -3.61
CA ASP A 31 -5.00 -9.52 -4.43
C ASP A 31 -4.08 -8.57 -3.66
N ARG A 32 -2.88 -8.33 -4.21
CA ARG A 32 -1.92 -7.36 -3.70
C ARG A 32 -2.17 -5.99 -4.30
N TRP A 33 -2.33 -4.98 -3.45
CA TRP A 33 -2.51 -3.59 -3.83
C TRP A 33 -1.36 -2.73 -3.30
N GLU A 34 -0.72 -2.00 -4.20
CA GLU A 34 0.38 -1.12 -3.86
C GLU A 34 0.48 0.08 -4.82
N VAL A 35 1.32 1.05 -4.44
CA VAL A 35 1.76 2.11 -5.34
C VAL A 35 3.23 1.90 -5.69
N TRP A 36 3.57 1.98 -6.97
CA TRP A 36 4.93 1.79 -7.48
C TRP A 36 5.48 3.06 -8.13
N GLN A 37 6.81 3.23 -8.17
CA GLN A 37 7.41 4.45 -8.72
C GLN A 37 7.22 4.62 -10.22
N ASP A 38 7.12 3.50 -10.95
CA ASP A 38 6.92 3.48 -12.39
C ASP A 38 5.43 3.26 -12.67
N ALA A 39 4.80 4.22 -13.37
CA ALA A 39 3.39 4.10 -13.74
C ALA A 39 3.20 3.00 -14.80
N ASP A 40 2.06 2.31 -14.75
CA ASP A 40 1.61 1.31 -15.73
C ASP A 40 2.65 0.20 -15.99
N PHE A 41 3.49 -0.09 -14.98
CA PHE A 41 4.63 -1.01 -15.05
C PHE A 41 4.25 -2.49 -15.19
N GLY A 42 3.02 -2.86 -14.85
CA GLY A 42 2.53 -4.25 -14.90
C GLY A 42 1.43 -4.54 -13.89
N GLY A 43 0.94 -5.79 -13.92
CA GLY A 43 -0.32 -6.16 -13.27
C GLY A 43 -1.49 -5.39 -13.87
N ASP A 44 -2.60 -5.31 -13.14
CA ASP A 44 -3.59 -4.27 -13.44
C ASP A 44 -3.10 -2.95 -12.85
N SER A 45 -3.18 -1.87 -13.62
CA SER A 45 -2.58 -0.59 -13.24
C SER A 45 -3.46 0.59 -13.60
N TRP A 46 -3.34 1.63 -12.79
CA TRP A 46 -4.02 2.92 -12.93
C TRP A 46 -3.03 4.02 -12.55
N GLY A 47 -2.16 4.36 -13.49
CA GLY A 47 -0.98 5.19 -13.21
C GLY A 47 -0.04 4.43 -12.27
N HIS A 48 0.19 4.98 -11.08
CA HIS A 48 1.08 4.40 -10.09
C HIS A 48 0.40 3.40 -9.14
N VAL A 49 -0.92 3.25 -9.17
CA VAL A 49 -1.64 2.24 -8.37
C VAL A 49 -1.63 0.92 -9.14
N HIS A 50 -1.24 -0.17 -8.47
CA HIS A 50 -1.21 -1.49 -9.07
C HIS A 50 -1.98 -2.52 -8.23
N ARG A 51 -2.61 -3.44 -8.95
CA ARG A 51 -3.09 -4.71 -8.42
C ARG A 51 -2.23 -5.85 -9.00
N ASN A 52 -1.73 -6.71 -8.12
CA ASN A 52 -0.96 -7.91 -8.44
C ASN A 52 0.31 -7.65 -9.28
N LEU A 53 0.96 -6.48 -9.09
CA LEU A 53 2.26 -6.20 -9.71
C LEU A 53 3.34 -7.19 -9.28
N MET A 54 3.35 -7.55 -7.99
CA MET A 54 4.22 -8.57 -7.41
C MET A 54 3.39 -9.65 -6.73
N ALA A 55 3.99 -10.81 -6.48
CA ALA A 55 3.34 -11.87 -5.70
C ALA A 55 2.98 -11.37 -4.28
N PRO A 56 1.93 -11.93 -3.64
CA PRO A 56 1.34 -11.37 -2.43
C PRO A 56 2.34 -11.08 -1.30
N THR A 57 3.25 -12.01 -1.03
CA THR A 57 4.26 -11.90 0.04
C THR A 57 5.67 -11.69 -0.50
N ALA A 58 5.82 -11.29 -1.77
CA ALA A 58 7.10 -10.93 -2.33
C ALA A 58 7.67 -9.69 -1.61
N GLY A 59 8.89 -9.81 -1.11
CA GLY A 59 9.63 -8.70 -0.52
C GLY A 59 10.09 -7.67 -1.57
N ILE A 60 10.92 -6.71 -1.14
CA ILE A 60 11.52 -5.72 -2.04
C ILE A 60 12.97 -6.10 -2.29
N ARG A 61 13.28 -6.49 -3.53
CA ARG A 61 14.59 -7.06 -3.91
C ARG A 61 14.99 -8.19 -2.96
N ASN A 62 16.12 -8.08 -2.27
CA ASN A 62 16.63 -9.09 -1.34
C ASN A 62 16.12 -8.92 0.11
N HIS A 63 15.17 -8.00 0.35
CA HIS A 63 14.61 -7.77 1.67
C HIS A 63 13.27 -8.47 1.81
N PRO A 64 13.12 -9.42 2.76
CA PRO A 64 11.90 -10.20 2.90
C PRO A 64 10.73 -9.33 3.36
N ALA A 65 9.54 -9.72 2.92
CA ALA A 65 8.29 -9.17 3.44
C ALA A 65 8.08 -9.61 4.90
N TYR A 66 7.49 -8.73 5.69
CA TYR A 66 6.99 -9.03 7.04
C TYR A 66 5.57 -8.50 7.20
N TRP A 67 4.80 -9.24 7.97
CA TRP A 67 3.42 -8.91 8.30
C TRP A 67 3.37 -7.88 9.43
N LEU A 68 2.45 -6.91 9.33
CA LEU A 68 2.26 -5.85 10.32
C LEU A 68 0.91 -5.94 11.03
N HIS A 69 -0.17 -6.24 10.29
CA HIS A 69 -1.52 -6.30 10.85
C HIS A 69 -2.51 -7.04 9.93
N GLN A 70 -3.62 -7.51 10.49
CA GLN A 70 -4.70 -8.17 9.76
C GLN A 70 -6.05 -7.72 10.32
N TRP A 71 -6.98 -7.44 9.41
CA TRP A 71 -8.39 -7.17 9.70
C TRP A 71 -9.25 -8.36 9.27
N HIS A 72 -10.34 -8.58 10.00
CA HIS A 72 -11.34 -9.62 9.73
C HIS A 72 -12.75 -9.02 9.82
N GLY A 73 -13.73 -9.69 9.21
CA GLY A 73 -15.14 -9.30 9.28
C GLY A 73 -15.40 -7.91 8.71
N GLU A 74 -16.36 -7.19 9.28
CA GLU A 74 -16.82 -5.89 8.78
C GLU A 74 -15.67 -4.86 8.56
N PRO A 75 -14.68 -4.69 9.47
CA PRO A 75 -13.54 -3.81 9.18
C PRO A 75 -12.75 -4.19 7.93
N ALA A 76 -12.58 -5.49 7.66
CA ALA A 76 -11.92 -5.96 6.45
C ALA A 76 -12.77 -5.68 5.21
N ASP A 77 -14.09 -5.84 5.33
CA ASP A 77 -15.05 -5.57 4.24
C ASP A 77 -15.03 -4.10 3.81
N GLN A 78 -15.09 -3.19 4.77
CA GLN A 78 -14.99 -1.75 4.51
C GLN A 78 -13.63 -1.37 3.90
N LEU A 79 -12.54 -1.95 4.42
CA LEU A 79 -11.20 -1.63 3.95
C LEU A 79 -10.95 -2.18 2.55
N ALA A 80 -11.40 -3.40 2.24
CA ALA A 80 -11.31 -4.00 0.91
C ALA A 80 -12.08 -3.17 -0.12
N GLN A 81 -13.32 -2.76 0.19
CA GLN A 81 -14.12 -1.91 -0.71
C GLN A 81 -13.39 -0.61 -1.05
N ARG A 82 -12.73 0.00 -0.07
CA ARG A 82 -11.94 1.23 -0.26
C ARG A 82 -10.67 1.00 -1.06
N ILE A 83 -9.96 -0.10 -0.82
CA ILE A 83 -8.75 -0.48 -1.57
C ILE A 83 -9.11 -0.72 -3.04
N GLU A 84 -10.19 -1.44 -3.29
CA GLU A 84 -10.61 -1.84 -4.64
C GLU A 84 -11.20 -0.69 -5.45
N ASP A 85 -11.75 0.32 -4.78
CA ASP A 85 -12.19 1.57 -5.39
C ASP A 85 -11.05 2.59 -5.60
N ALA A 86 -9.84 2.30 -5.11
CA ALA A 86 -8.72 3.22 -5.24
C ALA A 86 -8.45 3.72 -6.68
N PRO A 87 -8.59 2.92 -7.75
CA PRO A 87 -8.48 3.42 -9.12
C PRO A 87 -9.35 4.65 -9.42
N ASN A 88 -10.52 4.77 -8.79
CA ASN A 88 -11.47 5.86 -9.01
C ASN A 88 -11.35 6.97 -7.97
N SER A 89 -10.94 6.66 -6.73
CA SER A 89 -11.01 7.59 -5.60
C SER A 89 -9.66 8.00 -5.01
N TYR A 90 -8.55 7.32 -5.33
CA TYR A 90 -7.23 7.72 -4.87
C TYR A 90 -6.73 8.94 -5.66
N PRO A 91 -6.52 10.11 -5.01
CA PRO A 91 -6.29 11.37 -5.72
C PRO A 91 -4.91 11.49 -6.38
N TRP A 92 -4.00 10.54 -6.12
CA TRP A 92 -2.62 10.59 -6.61
C TRP A 92 -2.25 9.40 -7.49
N CYS A 93 -3.23 8.79 -8.19
CA CYS A 93 -2.94 7.74 -9.18
C CYS A 93 -1.89 8.18 -10.21
N GLY A 94 -1.95 9.43 -10.70
CA GLY A 94 -1.01 9.97 -11.68
C GLY A 94 0.23 10.68 -11.11
N LEU A 95 0.49 10.60 -9.80
CA LEU A 95 1.61 11.32 -9.16
C LEU A 95 2.38 10.42 -8.19
N TYR A 96 3.70 10.36 -8.37
CA TYR A 96 4.61 9.71 -7.44
C TYR A 96 5.77 10.62 -7.03
N ARG A 97 6.11 10.63 -5.73
CA ARG A 97 7.31 11.28 -5.17
C ARG A 97 7.87 10.47 -4.02
N TYR A 98 9.17 10.14 -4.06
CA TYR A 98 9.82 9.34 -3.02
C TYR A 98 9.65 9.90 -1.59
N VAL A 99 9.93 11.19 -1.39
CA VAL A 99 9.77 11.90 -0.10
C VAL A 99 9.36 13.35 -0.38
N PRO A 100 8.35 13.91 0.30
CA PRO A 100 7.56 13.32 1.39
C PRO A 100 6.31 12.54 0.90
N GLY A 101 6.21 12.19 -0.38
CA GLY A 101 5.01 11.59 -0.96
C GLY A 101 4.34 12.50 -2.00
N PRO A 102 3.32 12.00 -2.73
CA PRO A 102 2.66 10.72 -2.52
C PRO A 102 3.50 9.52 -2.99
N ASN A 103 3.53 8.44 -2.20
CA ASN A 103 4.24 7.18 -2.49
C ASN A 103 3.44 5.96 -1.97
N SER A 104 4.04 4.77 -1.93
CA SER A 104 3.41 3.55 -1.41
C SER A 104 2.85 3.70 0.00
N ASN A 105 3.60 4.32 0.91
CA ASN A 105 3.15 4.56 2.28
C ASN A 105 2.04 5.62 2.35
N THR A 106 2.02 6.59 1.44
CA THR A 106 0.90 7.53 1.30
C THR A 106 -0.38 6.79 0.90
N PHE A 107 -0.30 5.92 -0.11
CA PHE A 107 -1.42 5.10 -0.56
C PHE A 107 -1.97 4.23 0.56
N VAL A 108 -1.10 3.45 1.20
CA VAL A 108 -1.50 2.57 2.31
C VAL A 108 -2.12 3.37 3.44
N GLN A 109 -1.52 4.49 3.87
CA GLN A 109 -2.11 5.32 4.92
C GLN A 109 -3.44 5.95 4.51
N TRP A 110 -3.61 6.32 3.23
CA TRP A 110 -4.87 6.84 2.70
C TRP A 110 -5.99 5.77 2.68
N CYS A 111 -5.65 4.50 2.42
CA CYS A 111 -6.57 3.36 2.52
C CYS A 111 -6.94 3.11 3.99
N LEU A 112 -5.96 3.10 4.90
CA LEU A 112 -6.17 2.79 6.32
C LEU A 112 -6.94 3.89 7.07
N GLU A 113 -6.84 5.14 6.61
CA GLU A 113 -7.44 6.29 7.29
C GLU A 113 -7.00 6.34 8.77
N ASP A 114 -7.95 6.47 9.69
CA ASP A 114 -7.68 6.48 11.14
C ASP A 114 -7.70 5.07 11.77
N ARG A 115 -7.99 4.01 10.98
CA ARG A 115 -8.04 2.61 11.48
C ARG A 115 -6.66 2.11 11.92
N TYR A 116 -5.60 2.60 11.29
CA TYR A 116 -4.23 2.24 11.63
C TYR A 116 -3.26 3.33 11.20
N ARG A 117 -2.35 3.68 12.11
CA ARG A 117 -1.31 4.67 11.86
C ARG A 117 0.00 3.95 11.56
N LEU A 118 0.49 4.12 10.33
CA LEU A 118 1.78 3.60 9.93
C LEU A 118 2.93 4.18 10.79
N SER A 119 3.97 3.36 10.94
CA SER A 119 5.12 3.69 11.78
C SER A 119 5.94 4.85 11.20
N TRP A 120 6.87 5.39 11.99
CA TRP A 120 7.81 6.41 11.50
C TRP A 120 8.71 5.91 10.35
N ARG A 121 8.85 4.58 10.17
CA ARG A 121 9.60 3.97 9.05
C ARG A 121 8.84 4.02 7.73
N SER A 122 7.52 4.15 7.78
CA SER A 122 6.67 4.33 6.60
C SER A 122 6.76 5.78 6.10
N VAL A 123 7.94 6.17 5.63
CA VAL A 123 8.23 7.52 5.14
C VAL A 123 7.27 7.89 4.02
N GLY A 124 6.57 9.01 4.18
CA GLY A 124 5.56 9.51 3.25
C GLY A 124 4.10 9.24 3.64
N ALA A 125 3.85 8.39 4.65
CA ALA A 125 2.49 8.16 5.18
C ALA A 125 1.81 9.46 5.66
N GLY A 126 2.58 10.43 6.14
CA GLY A 126 2.07 11.73 6.58
C GLY A 126 1.46 12.60 5.48
N TYR A 127 1.75 12.34 4.20
CA TYR A 127 1.23 13.13 3.09
C TYR A 127 -0.30 13.03 2.99
N ALA A 128 -0.84 11.81 3.09
CA ALA A 128 -2.28 11.55 3.00
C ALA A 128 -3.09 12.33 4.04
N ARG A 129 -2.54 12.47 5.25
CA ARG A 129 -3.22 13.18 6.35
C ARG A 129 -3.20 14.70 6.16
N ARG A 130 -2.10 15.26 5.65
CA ARG A 130 -1.99 16.71 5.41
C ARG A 130 -2.88 17.18 4.28
N ALA A 131 -3.17 16.32 3.31
CA ALA A 131 -4.03 16.66 2.19
C ALA A 131 -5.54 16.60 2.52
N ARG A 132 -5.92 16.12 3.71
CA ARG A 132 -7.31 16.09 4.19
C ARG A 132 -7.69 17.32 5.04
N GLY A 133 -6.74 18.20 5.36
CA GLY A 133 -6.95 19.45 6.10
C GLY A 133 -6.72 20.66 5.22
#